data_AF-A0A8S2VD74-F1
#
_entry.id   AF-A0A8S2VD74-F1
#
_cell.length_a   1.000
_cell.length_b   1.000
_cell.length_c   1.000
_cell.angle_alpha   90.00
_cell.angle_beta   90.00
_cell.angle_gamma   90.00
#
_symmetry.space_group_name_H-M   'P 1'
#
loop_
_entity.id
_entity.type
_entity.pdbx_description
1 polymer ?
#
loop_
_entity_poly.entity_id
_entity_poly.type
_entity_poly.pdbx_seq_one_letter_code
_entity_poly.pdbx_strand_id
1 'polypeptide(L)'
;EIRAHTIKELVTAKSKSTSGLNATQSTTAIARAASSSDIKFIEAMKLFKAFLVYANGRGPQLNSRDLIDCFLGILTSDSWLSCDIVLKELSRIFINDVLSMHKYCCDVKEQEWIDLCELYMSLYKSVDNNSSSSLKTSSFELDRSLYSTYLRTIVEKCVIYSDIELSTTNIREDFIEFLQLEIERMRHSTHFSVLENLLSMLNVWCHKFVYDLPLLILKVGETLFPTILAIWRKKCNENSKNEIIKFCRLQMTLHHPYQADIFDDDYKLNL
;
A
#
# COMPACT_ATOMS: atom_id res chain seq x y z
N GLU A 1 -18.71 -2.52 -26.40
CA GLU A 1 -18.29 -1.51 -25.41
C GLU A 1 -19.28 -1.49 -24.24
N ILE A 2 -19.11 -2.35 -23.23
CA ILE A 2 -19.84 -2.19 -21.97
C ILE A 2 -18.89 -1.38 -21.09
N ARG A 3 -19.16 -0.08 -21.07
CA ARG A 3 -18.24 0.98 -20.68
C ARG A 3 -18.12 1.04 -19.16
N ALA A 4 -16.97 1.48 -18.65
CA ALA A 4 -16.76 1.95 -17.27
C ALA A 4 -17.91 2.85 -16.73
N HIS A 5 -18.74 3.38 -17.63
CA HIS A 5 -20.04 3.99 -17.37
C HIS A 5 -20.93 3.23 -16.39
N THR A 6 -21.07 1.90 -16.43
CA THR A 6 -21.99 1.19 -15.51
C THR A 6 -21.49 1.21 -14.06
N ILE A 7 -20.16 1.12 -13.86
CA ILE A 7 -19.56 1.28 -12.52
C ILE A 7 -19.68 2.74 -12.09
N LYS A 8 -19.38 3.68 -12.99
CA LYS A 8 -19.53 5.12 -12.74
C LYS A 8 -20.98 5.51 -12.41
N GLU A 9 -21.97 4.88 -13.03
CA GLU A 9 -23.40 5.04 -12.74
C GLU A 9 -23.77 4.46 -11.37
N LEU A 10 -23.27 3.28 -11.01
CA LEU A 10 -23.47 2.73 -9.66
C LEU A 10 -22.79 3.58 -8.58
N VAL A 11 -21.61 4.14 -8.89
CA VAL A 11 -20.85 5.05 -8.02
C VAL A 11 -21.59 6.38 -7.85
N THR A 12 -22.10 6.97 -8.94
CA THR A 12 -22.86 8.23 -8.91
C THR A 12 -24.26 8.07 -8.34
N ALA A 13 -24.89 6.91 -8.50
CA ALA A 13 -26.15 6.60 -7.84
C ALA A 13 -25.98 6.50 -6.31
N LYS A 14 -24.83 5.97 -5.85
CA LYS A 14 -24.51 5.88 -4.42
C LYS A 14 -24.14 7.23 -3.81
N SER A 15 -23.32 8.05 -4.47
CA SER A 15 -23.00 9.40 -3.98
C SER A 15 -24.22 10.32 -3.88
N LYS A 16 -25.19 10.19 -4.81
CA LYS A 16 -26.46 10.92 -4.73
C LYS A 16 -27.37 10.47 -3.58
N SER A 17 -27.33 9.17 -3.24
CA SER A 17 -28.13 8.62 -2.14
C SER A 17 -27.52 8.93 -0.76
N THR A 18 -26.21 9.13 -0.66
CA THR A 18 -25.56 9.65 0.56
C THR A 18 -25.79 11.15 0.74
N SER A 19 -25.85 11.95 -0.32
CA SER A 19 -26.15 13.39 -0.23
C SER A 19 -27.64 13.73 0.03
N GLY A 20 -28.55 12.79 -0.20
CA GLY A 20 -30.00 12.98 -0.11
C GLY A 20 -30.65 12.58 1.22
N LEU A 21 -29.88 12.09 2.20
CA LEU A 21 -30.38 11.60 3.48
C LEU A 21 -30.57 12.76 4.47
N ASN A 22 -31.72 13.44 4.37
CA ASN A 22 -32.17 14.41 5.36
C ASN A 22 -32.29 13.76 6.75
N ALA A 23 -31.84 14.49 7.77
CA ALA A 23 -31.58 14.08 9.16
C ALA A 23 -32.80 13.64 10.01
N THR A 24 -33.90 13.20 9.38
CA THR A 24 -35.16 12.84 10.06
C THR A 24 -35.43 11.34 10.16
N GLN A 25 -34.57 10.48 9.62
CA GLN A 25 -34.74 9.02 9.69
C GLN A 25 -33.99 8.41 10.88
N SER A 26 -34.63 7.44 11.55
CA SER A 26 -34.04 6.68 12.67
C SER A 26 -32.67 6.12 12.28
N THR A 27 -31.66 6.30 13.15
CA THR A 27 -30.27 5.83 12.97
C THR A 27 -30.20 4.34 12.58
N THR A 28 -31.16 3.54 13.05
CA THR A 28 -31.27 2.10 12.71
C THR A 28 -31.82 1.82 11.31
N ALA A 29 -32.64 2.71 10.75
CA ALA A 29 -33.13 2.62 9.37
C ALA A 29 -32.05 3.08 8.37
N ILE A 30 -31.31 4.14 8.72
CA ILE A 30 -30.16 4.63 7.94
C ILE A 30 -29.06 3.56 7.90
N ALA A 31 -28.73 2.92 9.03
CA ALA A 31 -27.75 1.85 9.07
C ALA A 31 -28.16 0.60 8.26
N ARG A 32 -29.46 0.24 8.26
CA ARG A 32 -29.99 -0.87 7.45
C ARG A 32 -30.05 -0.55 5.95
N ALA A 33 -30.36 0.69 5.59
CA ALA A 33 -30.36 1.15 4.20
C ALA A 33 -28.93 1.23 3.66
N ALA A 34 -27.98 1.74 4.46
CA ALA A 34 -26.56 1.75 4.14
C ALA A 34 -26.02 0.32 3.92
N SER A 35 -26.30 -0.61 4.85
CA SER A 35 -25.85 -2.00 4.73
C SER A 35 -26.47 -2.73 3.54
N SER A 36 -27.74 -2.48 3.20
CA SER A 36 -28.35 -3.01 1.97
C SER A 36 -27.69 -2.47 0.70
N SER A 37 -27.32 -1.18 0.68
CA SER A 37 -26.60 -0.57 -0.45
C SER A 37 -25.15 -1.08 -0.58
N ASP A 38 -24.50 -1.38 0.54
CA ASP A 38 -23.15 -1.95 0.60
C ASP A 38 -23.15 -3.39 0.07
N ILE A 39 -24.14 -4.21 0.44
CA ILE A 39 -24.29 -5.57 -0.07
C ILE A 39 -24.47 -5.56 -1.60
N LYS A 40 -25.36 -4.71 -2.12
CA LYS A 40 -25.56 -4.57 -3.57
C LYS A 40 -24.29 -4.11 -4.29
N PHE A 41 -23.52 -3.23 -3.66
CA PHE A 41 -22.24 -2.80 -4.21
C PHE A 41 -21.21 -3.95 -4.23
N ILE A 42 -21.10 -4.72 -3.15
CA ILE A 42 -20.21 -5.90 -3.09
C ILE A 42 -20.61 -6.93 -4.14
N GLU A 43 -21.90 -7.17 -4.36
CA GLU A 43 -22.39 -8.05 -5.42
C GLU A 43 -22.03 -7.50 -6.82
N ALA A 44 -22.18 -6.20 -7.05
CA ALA A 44 -21.74 -5.56 -8.28
C ALA A 44 -20.22 -5.69 -8.48
N MET A 45 -19.42 -5.55 -7.41
CA MET A 45 -17.96 -5.74 -7.46
C MET A 45 -17.57 -7.18 -7.76
N LYS A 46 -18.28 -8.17 -7.23
CA LYS A 46 -18.05 -9.59 -7.57
C LYS A 46 -18.37 -9.88 -9.04
N LEU A 47 -19.47 -9.32 -9.55
CA LEU A 47 -19.81 -9.44 -10.97
C LEU A 47 -18.75 -8.76 -11.84
N PHE A 48 -18.31 -7.57 -11.43
CA PHE A 48 -17.25 -6.84 -12.11
C PHE A 48 -15.93 -7.64 -12.13
N LYS A 49 -15.54 -8.23 -11.00
CA LYS A 49 -14.38 -9.13 -10.92
C LYS A 49 -14.50 -10.29 -11.91
N ALA A 50 -15.66 -10.94 -12.01
CA ALA A 50 -15.87 -12.02 -12.98
C ALA A 50 -15.68 -11.54 -14.42
N PHE A 51 -16.18 -10.35 -14.74
CA PHE A 51 -15.96 -9.73 -16.04
C PHE A 51 -14.49 -9.38 -16.29
N LEU A 52 -13.79 -8.85 -15.28
CA LEU A 52 -12.36 -8.52 -15.38
C LEU A 52 -11.51 -9.76 -15.66
N VAL A 53 -11.77 -10.87 -14.95
CA VAL A 53 -11.09 -12.16 -15.17
C VAL A 53 -11.32 -12.64 -16.61
N TYR A 54 -12.55 -12.54 -17.12
CA TYR A 54 -12.86 -12.88 -18.49
C TYR A 54 -12.12 -11.99 -19.51
N ALA A 55 -12.12 -10.68 -19.29
CA ALA A 55 -11.43 -9.69 -20.13
C ALA A 55 -9.89 -9.81 -20.10
N ASN A 56 -9.32 -10.23 -18.97
CA ASN A 56 -7.87 -10.41 -18.81
C ASN A 56 -7.33 -11.68 -19.51
N GLY A 57 -8.19 -12.67 -19.74
CA GLY A 57 -7.83 -13.89 -20.48
C GLY A 57 -7.86 -13.70 -21.99
N ARG A 58 -8.96 -14.13 -22.63
CA ARG A 58 -9.19 -14.01 -24.09
C ARG A 58 -10.44 -13.21 -24.43
N GLY A 59 -11.00 -12.50 -23.44
CA GLY A 59 -12.19 -11.69 -23.61
C GLY A 59 -11.93 -10.36 -24.33
N PRO A 60 -12.95 -9.50 -24.45
CA PRO A 60 -12.82 -8.19 -25.04
C PRO A 60 -11.78 -7.35 -24.29
N GLN A 61 -10.95 -6.63 -25.03
CA GLN A 61 -9.93 -5.76 -24.44
C GLN A 61 -10.61 -4.58 -23.73
N LEU A 62 -10.35 -4.44 -22.44
CA LEU A 62 -10.72 -3.26 -21.67
C LEU A 62 -9.71 -2.16 -21.95
N ASN A 63 -10.21 -0.93 -22.11
CA ASN A 63 -9.36 0.25 -22.07
C ASN A 63 -8.73 0.34 -20.67
N SER A 64 -7.43 0.13 -20.61
CA SER A 64 -6.64 0.08 -19.38
C SER A 64 -6.68 1.42 -18.64
N ARG A 65 -6.64 2.55 -19.36
CA ARG A 65 -6.72 3.87 -18.74
C ARG A 65 -8.07 4.16 -18.10
N ASP A 66 -9.17 3.90 -18.81
CA ASP A 66 -10.53 4.09 -18.27
C ASP A 66 -10.77 3.25 -17.00
N LEU A 67 -10.20 2.05 -16.98
CA LEU A 67 -10.26 1.15 -15.83
C LEU A 67 -9.49 1.72 -14.64
N ILE A 68 -8.24 2.15 -14.84
CA ILE A 68 -7.42 2.77 -13.80
C ILE A 68 -8.10 4.03 -13.26
N ASP A 69 -8.57 4.92 -14.14
CA ASP A 69 -9.30 6.14 -13.77
C ASP A 69 -10.54 5.83 -12.92
N CYS A 70 -11.27 4.78 -13.28
CA CYS A 70 -12.44 4.35 -12.51
C CYS A 70 -12.05 3.88 -11.11
N PHE A 71 -11.01 3.05 -10.97
CA PHE A 71 -10.60 2.53 -9.66
C PHE A 71 -10.00 3.61 -8.78
N LEU A 72 -9.08 4.41 -9.32
CA LEU A 72 -8.45 5.52 -8.60
C LEU A 72 -9.50 6.53 -8.14
N GLY A 73 -10.42 6.92 -9.03
CA GLY A 73 -11.49 7.86 -8.68
C GLY A 73 -12.43 7.36 -7.58
N ILE A 74 -12.60 6.04 -7.44
CA ILE A 74 -13.38 5.47 -6.33
C ILE A 74 -12.52 5.41 -5.06
N LEU A 75 -11.29 4.91 -5.15
CA LEU A 75 -10.37 4.72 -4.01
C LEU A 75 -10.00 6.04 -3.32
N THR A 76 -9.80 7.11 -4.09
CA THR A 76 -9.44 8.43 -3.56
C THR A 76 -10.64 9.26 -3.13
N SER A 77 -11.87 8.82 -3.40
CA SER A 77 -13.05 9.57 -3.01
C SER A 77 -13.43 9.32 -1.55
N ASP A 78 -13.54 10.41 -0.77
CA ASP A 78 -13.82 10.41 0.67
C ASP A 78 -15.09 9.63 1.07
N SER A 79 -16.02 9.48 0.12
CA SER A 79 -17.30 8.82 0.34
C SER A 79 -17.19 7.33 0.69
N TRP A 80 -16.11 6.63 0.30
CA TRP A 80 -15.98 5.17 0.51
C TRP A 80 -15.02 4.81 1.63
N LEU A 81 -14.20 5.75 2.08
CA LEU A 81 -13.34 5.60 3.26
C LEU A 81 -14.14 5.32 4.55
N SER A 82 -15.45 5.62 4.54
CA SER A 82 -16.36 5.35 5.65
C SER A 82 -16.85 3.89 5.72
N CYS A 83 -16.71 3.08 4.66
CA CYS A 83 -17.17 1.69 4.63
C CYS A 83 -16.01 0.71 4.42
N ASP A 84 -15.45 0.23 5.53
CA ASP A 84 -14.26 -0.64 5.56
C ASP A 84 -14.43 -1.95 4.77
N ILE A 85 -15.61 -2.58 4.80
CA ILE A 85 -15.88 -3.82 4.06
C ILE A 85 -15.80 -3.58 2.55
N VAL A 86 -16.38 -2.48 2.08
CA VAL A 86 -16.39 -2.11 0.66
C VAL A 86 -14.98 -1.73 0.21
N LEU A 87 -14.26 -0.94 1.01
CA LEU A 87 -12.89 -0.54 0.72
C LEU A 87 -11.96 -1.76 0.63
N LYS A 88 -12.08 -2.73 1.54
CA LYS A 88 -11.29 -3.97 1.52
C LYS A 88 -11.53 -4.79 0.25
N GLU A 89 -12.78 -4.96 -0.17
CA GLU A 89 -13.11 -5.71 -1.39
C GLU A 89 -12.65 -4.96 -2.65
N LEU A 90 -12.81 -3.64 -2.68
CA LEU A 90 -12.33 -2.81 -3.78
C LEU A 90 -10.80 -2.88 -3.90
N SER A 91 -10.10 -2.70 -2.78
CA SER A 91 -8.63 -2.82 -2.69
C SER A 91 -8.17 -4.21 -3.13
N ARG A 92 -8.89 -5.26 -2.71
CA ARG A 92 -8.62 -6.64 -3.10
C ARG A 92 -8.70 -6.84 -4.61
N ILE A 93 -9.75 -6.34 -5.25
CA ILE A 93 -9.94 -6.46 -6.70
C ILE A 93 -8.88 -5.65 -7.43
N PHE A 94 -8.64 -4.41 -6.99
CA PHE A 94 -7.64 -3.54 -7.59
C PHE A 94 -6.25 -4.18 -7.55
N ILE A 95 -5.81 -4.64 -6.39
CA ILE A 95 -4.45 -5.18 -6.23
C ILE A 95 -4.28 -6.55 -6.89
N ASN A 96 -5.23 -7.47 -6.68
CA ASN A 96 -5.06 -8.85 -7.13
C ASN A 96 -5.48 -9.09 -8.58
N ASP A 97 -6.45 -8.34 -9.08
CA ASP A 97 -7.04 -8.61 -10.40
C ASP A 97 -6.67 -7.52 -11.44
N VAL A 98 -6.45 -6.26 -10.99
CA VAL A 98 -6.01 -5.15 -11.87
C VAL A 98 -4.48 -5.04 -11.86
N LEU A 99 -3.85 -4.72 -10.72
CA LEU A 99 -2.39 -4.53 -10.62
C LEU A 99 -1.57 -5.81 -10.78
N SER A 100 -2.22 -6.97 -10.90
CA SER A 100 -1.55 -8.21 -11.29
C SER A 100 -1.18 -8.22 -12.78
N MET A 101 -1.87 -7.44 -13.62
CA MET A 101 -1.66 -7.42 -15.06
C MET A 101 -0.74 -6.27 -15.46
N HIS A 102 0.40 -6.60 -16.10
CA HIS A 102 1.38 -5.63 -16.59
C HIS A 102 0.77 -4.49 -17.40
N LYS A 103 -0.19 -4.78 -18.30
CA LYS A 103 -0.84 -3.78 -19.15
C LYS A 103 -1.55 -2.67 -18.36
N TYR A 104 -2.08 -2.98 -17.17
CA TYR A 104 -2.75 -1.96 -16.35
C TYR A 104 -1.74 -1.18 -15.53
N CYS A 105 -0.67 -1.82 -15.06
CA CYS A 105 0.40 -1.15 -14.32
C CYS A 105 1.11 -0.07 -15.16
N CYS A 106 1.33 -0.33 -16.46
CA CYS A 106 1.95 0.65 -17.36
C CYS A 106 1.11 1.92 -17.60
N ASP A 107 -0.20 1.86 -17.35
CA ASP A 107 -1.12 2.98 -17.58
C ASP A 107 -1.33 3.84 -16.33
N VAL A 108 -0.75 3.43 -15.19
CA VAL A 108 -0.76 4.20 -13.94
C VAL A 108 0.38 5.22 -14.01
N LYS A 109 0.05 6.50 -13.80
CA LYS A 109 1.02 7.58 -13.80
C LYS A 109 1.83 7.59 -12.51
N GLU A 110 2.99 8.23 -12.55
CA GLU A 110 3.87 8.39 -11.39
C GLU A 110 3.15 8.98 -10.17
N GLN A 111 2.46 10.12 -10.33
CA GLN A 111 1.71 10.74 -9.23
C GLN A 111 0.61 9.81 -8.67
N GLU A 112 0.00 8.99 -9.52
CA GLU A 112 -1.05 8.05 -9.09
C GLU A 112 -0.48 6.91 -8.24
N TRP A 113 0.76 6.48 -8.51
CA TRP A 113 1.48 5.56 -7.64
C TRP A 113 1.80 6.17 -6.29
N ILE A 114 2.21 7.44 -6.27
CA ILE A 114 2.48 8.20 -5.03
C ILE A 114 1.20 8.30 -4.20
N ASP A 115 0.09 8.75 -4.80
CA ASP A 115 -1.21 8.89 -4.14
C ASP A 115 -1.69 7.55 -3.56
N LEU A 116 -1.46 6.44 -4.27
CA LEU A 116 -1.74 5.10 -3.78
C LEU A 116 -0.86 4.73 -2.57
N CYS A 117 0.44 5.00 -2.61
CA CYS A 117 1.31 4.78 -1.46
C CYS A 117 0.83 5.56 -0.23
N GLU A 118 0.51 6.85 -0.39
CA GLU A 118 -0.01 7.70 0.69
C GLU A 118 -1.34 7.18 1.25
N LEU A 119 -2.28 6.83 0.37
CA LEU A 119 -3.57 6.26 0.75
C LEU A 119 -3.39 5.01 1.60
N TYR A 120 -2.60 4.03 1.14
CA TYR A 120 -2.45 2.77 1.88
C TYR A 120 -1.58 2.91 3.13
N MET A 121 -0.64 3.86 3.18
CA MET A 121 0.03 4.25 4.43
C MET A 121 -0.96 4.84 5.43
N SER A 122 -1.86 5.70 4.99
CA SER A 122 -2.89 6.30 5.86
C SER A 122 -3.87 5.24 6.38
N LEU A 123 -4.29 4.28 5.53
CA LEU A 123 -5.15 3.16 5.91
C LEU A 123 -4.45 2.23 6.89
N TYR A 124 -3.15 1.97 6.70
CA TYR A 124 -2.36 1.22 7.67
C TYR A 124 -2.32 1.92 9.04
N LYS A 125 -2.08 3.23 9.07
CA LYS A 125 -2.02 4.04 10.31
C LYS A 125 -3.39 4.17 10.99
N SER A 126 -4.49 4.26 10.23
CA SER A 126 -5.83 4.45 10.80
C SER A 126 -6.31 3.24 11.60
N VAL A 127 -5.88 2.03 11.24
CA VAL A 127 -6.11 0.81 12.02
C VAL A 127 -5.53 0.94 13.43
N ASP A 128 -4.35 1.58 13.58
CA ASP A 128 -3.68 1.75 14.87
C ASP A 128 -4.31 2.85 15.74
N ASN A 129 -4.89 3.92 15.16
CA ASN A 129 -5.48 5.02 15.95
C ASN A 129 -6.83 4.65 16.59
N ASN A 130 -7.60 3.75 15.97
CA ASN A 130 -8.85 3.23 16.53
C ASN A 130 -8.64 2.30 17.74
N SER A 131 -7.37 2.00 18.09
CA SER A 131 -6.95 1.12 19.19
C SER A 131 -7.08 1.71 20.60
N SER A 132 -7.49 2.98 20.75
CA SER A 132 -7.55 3.62 22.07
C SER A 132 -8.68 3.11 22.98
N SER A 133 -9.56 2.24 22.48
CA SER A 133 -10.54 1.48 23.29
C SER A 133 -10.04 0.07 23.55
N SER A 134 -10.05 -0.38 24.81
CA SER A 134 -9.32 -1.51 25.40
C SER A 134 -9.66 -2.94 24.91
N LEU A 135 -10.02 -3.15 23.64
CA LEU A 135 -10.33 -4.46 23.09
C LEU A 135 -9.60 -4.67 21.76
N LYS A 136 -8.34 -5.12 21.84
CA LYS A 136 -7.59 -5.62 20.68
C LYS A 136 -8.20 -6.95 20.24
N THR A 137 -9.21 -6.88 19.38
CA THR A 137 -9.83 -8.05 18.76
C THR A 137 -8.95 -8.58 17.62
N SER A 138 -8.92 -9.90 17.44
CA SER A 138 -8.22 -10.60 16.35
C SER A 138 -8.56 -10.10 14.93
N SER A 139 -9.70 -9.44 14.75
CA SER A 139 -10.09 -8.80 13.49
C SER A 139 -9.17 -7.65 13.07
N PHE A 140 -8.68 -6.84 14.02
CA PHE A 140 -7.82 -5.70 13.72
C PHE A 140 -6.41 -6.12 13.27
N GLU A 141 -5.92 -7.22 13.84
CA GLU A 141 -4.61 -7.78 13.47
C GLU A 141 -4.64 -8.35 12.04
N LEU A 142 -5.77 -8.95 11.64
CA LEU A 142 -6.01 -9.39 10.27
C LEU A 142 -6.03 -8.20 9.30
N ASP A 143 -6.62 -7.08 9.71
CA ASP A 143 -6.70 -5.87 8.88
C ASP A 143 -5.32 -5.22 8.69
N ARG A 144 -4.50 -5.16 9.74
CA ARG A 144 -3.11 -4.67 9.65
C ARG A 144 -2.25 -5.56 8.75
N SER A 145 -2.40 -6.88 8.83
CA SER A 145 -1.71 -7.81 7.94
C SER A 145 -2.16 -7.65 6.48
N LEU A 146 -3.44 -7.36 6.25
CA LEU A 146 -4.00 -7.14 4.93
C LEU A 146 -3.48 -5.84 4.31
N TYR A 147 -3.60 -4.71 5.01
CA TYR A 147 -3.13 -3.43 4.50
C TYR A 147 -1.60 -3.36 4.34
N SER A 148 -0.81 -4.05 5.19
CA SER A 148 0.65 -4.17 4.93
C SER A 148 0.96 -4.96 3.66
N THR A 149 0.17 -5.99 3.35
CA THR A 149 0.35 -6.79 2.13
C THR A 149 0.01 -5.95 0.89
N TYR A 150 -1.07 -5.17 0.99
CA TYR A 150 -1.49 -4.24 -0.05
C TYR A 150 -0.45 -3.15 -0.30
N LEU A 151 0.01 -2.49 0.77
CA LEU A 151 1.05 -1.47 0.68
C LEU A 151 2.35 -2.05 0.10
N ARG A 152 2.79 -3.24 0.54
CA ARG A 152 3.96 -3.92 -0.04
C ARG A 152 3.81 -4.09 -1.55
N THR A 153 2.67 -4.60 -1.99
CA THR A 153 2.41 -4.85 -3.41
C THR A 153 2.44 -3.56 -4.21
N ILE A 154 1.84 -2.49 -3.68
CA ILE A 154 1.84 -1.18 -4.33
C ILE A 154 3.25 -0.63 -4.45
N VAL A 155 4.04 -0.65 -3.37
CA VAL A 155 5.43 -0.18 -3.36
C VAL A 155 6.30 -0.97 -4.36
N GLU A 156 6.16 -2.29 -4.40
CA GLU A 156 6.87 -3.12 -5.38
C GLU A 156 6.51 -2.76 -6.82
N LYS A 157 5.22 -2.55 -7.11
CA LYS A 157 4.75 -2.17 -8.45
C LYS A 157 5.18 -0.75 -8.82
N CYS A 158 5.05 0.18 -7.90
CA CYS A 158 5.51 1.56 -7.97
C CYS A 158 7.00 1.62 -8.34
N VAL A 159 7.86 0.85 -7.67
CA VAL A 159 9.30 0.80 -8.00
C VAL A 159 9.62 0.18 -9.36
N ILE A 160 8.80 -0.77 -9.85
CA ILE A 160 9.01 -1.47 -11.13
C ILE A 160 8.46 -0.69 -12.33
N TYR A 161 7.24 -0.17 -12.21
CA TYR A 161 6.43 0.31 -13.35
C TYR A 161 6.48 1.82 -13.56
N SER A 162 7.05 2.54 -12.62
CA SER A 162 7.29 3.95 -12.80
C SER A 162 8.77 4.22 -12.66
N ASP A 163 9.24 5.16 -13.47
CA ASP A 163 10.55 5.79 -13.35
C ASP A 163 10.60 6.68 -12.11
N ILE A 164 9.96 6.26 -11.02
CA ILE A 164 9.97 6.91 -9.73
C ILE A 164 11.43 7.02 -9.31
N GLU A 165 11.97 8.19 -9.56
CA GLU A 165 12.58 8.93 -8.50
C GLU A 165 11.44 9.17 -7.48
N LEU A 166 11.57 8.79 -6.21
CA LEU A 166 10.73 9.40 -5.17
C LEU A 166 11.19 10.86 -5.01
N SER A 167 11.09 11.63 -6.10
CA SER A 167 11.86 12.83 -6.42
C SER A 167 11.32 14.04 -5.67
N THR A 168 10.06 13.98 -5.23
CA THR A 168 9.59 14.89 -4.20
C THR A 168 10.17 14.43 -2.87
N THR A 169 11.09 15.24 -2.33
CA THR A 169 11.77 15.04 -1.04
C THR A 169 10.82 14.57 0.06
N ASN A 170 9.60 15.10 0.06
CA ASN A 170 8.60 14.86 1.10
C ASN A 170 8.12 13.40 1.14
N ILE A 171 7.67 12.80 0.03
CA ILE A 171 7.16 11.42 0.07
C ILE A 171 8.25 10.41 0.41
N ARG A 172 9.48 10.67 -0.04
CA ARG A 172 10.63 9.82 0.26
C ARG A 172 10.92 9.80 1.75
N GLU A 173 10.99 10.97 2.37
CA GLU A 173 11.26 11.13 3.80
C GLU A 173 10.11 10.55 4.63
N ASP A 174 8.86 10.86 4.26
CA ASP A 174 7.65 10.33 4.91
C ASP A 174 7.60 8.79 4.88
N PHE A 175 7.99 8.18 3.75
CA PHE A 175 8.01 6.73 3.59
C PHE A 175 9.09 6.07 4.46
N ILE A 176 10.29 6.64 4.52
CA ILE A 176 11.36 6.14 5.38
C ILE A 176 10.96 6.30 6.85
N GLU A 177 10.47 7.46 7.25
CA GLU A 177 10.02 7.72 8.62
C GLU A 177 8.92 6.72 9.01
N PHE A 178 7.96 6.50 8.12
CA PHE A 178 6.92 5.48 8.28
C PHE A 178 7.52 4.09 8.51
N LEU A 179 8.41 3.62 7.63
CA LEU A 179 9.03 2.29 7.77
C LEU A 179 9.83 2.16 9.06
N GLN A 180 10.60 3.19 9.41
CA GLN A 180 11.41 3.19 10.63
C GLN A 180 10.56 3.08 11.88
N LEU A 181 9.51 3.92 11.97
CA LEU A 181 8.56 3.90 13.06
C LEU A 181 7.84 2.55 13.18
N GLU A 182 7.38 1.99 12.07
CA GLU A 182 6.62 0.75 12.11
C GLU A 182 7.49 -0.47 12.38
N ILE A 183 8.72 -0.54 11.85
CA ILE A 183 9.66 -1.61 12.19
C ILE A 183 10.04 -1.54 13.68
N GLU A 184 10.20 -0.34 14.25
CA GLU A 184 10.42 -0.17 15.70
C GLU A 184 9.26 -0.75 16.52
N ARG A 185 8.02 -0.45 16.12
CA ARG A 185 6.81 -0.99 16.78
C ARG A 185 6.76 -2.51 16.72
N MET A 186 7.32 -3.13 15.67
CA MET A 186 7.38 -4.57 15.52
C MET A 186 8.38 -5.27 16.45
N ARG A 187 9.23 -4.53 17.19
CA ARG A 187 10.20 -5.10 18.15
C ARG A 187 9.58 -6.07 19.17
N HIS A 188 8.32 -5.85 19.54
CA HIS A 188 7.60 -6.67 20.53
C HIS A 188 6.41 -7.44 19.95
N SER A 189 6.17 -7.35 18.64
CA SER A 189 5.02 -7.96 17.97
C SER A 189 5.28 -9.41 17.59
N THR A 190 4.24 -10.23 17.59
CA THR A 190 4.26 -11.61 17.07
C THR A 190 3.71 -11.70 15.64
N HIS A 191 3.38 -10.58 15.01
CA HIS A 191 2.79 -10.51 13.67
C HIS A 191 3.86 -10.57 12.58
N PHE A 192 4.40 -11.76 12.34
CA PHE A 192 5.51 -11.95 11.43
C PHE A 192 5.21 -11.56 9.97
N SER A 193 3.96 -11.69 9.50
CA SER A 193 3.57 -11.26 8.15
C SER A 193 3.71 -9.75 7.96
N VAL A 194 3.32 -8.97 8.97
CA VAL A 194 3.44 -7.50 8.93
C VAL A 194 4.91 -7.11 8.90
N LEU A 195 5.75 -7.75 9.72
CA LEU A 195 7.19 -7.49 9.74
C LEU A 195 7.85 -7.84 8.40
N GLU A 196 7.52 -9.00 7.84
CA GLU A 196 7.98 -9.43 6.53
C GLU A 196 7.62 -8.39 5.46
N ASN A 197 6.38 -7.90 5.47
CA ASN A 197 5.92 -6.90 4.52
C ASN A 197 6.70 -5.59 4.64
N LEU A 198 6.92 -5.09 5.87
CA LEU A 198 7.67 -3.86 6.13
C LEU A 198 9.13 -3.98 5.68
N LEU A 199 9.79 -5.09 6.01
CA LEU A 199 11.18 -5.33 5.62
C LEU A 199 11.34 -5.51 4.11
N SER A 200 10.38 -6.17 3.44
CA SER A 200 10.37 -6.30 1.98
C SER A 200 10.29 -4.93 1.30
N MET A 201 9.39 -4.06 1.78
CA MET A 201 9.29 -2.68 1.28
C MET A 201 10.57 -1.88 1.49
N LEU A 202 11.18 -2.01 2.67
CA LEU A 202 12.47 -1.38 2.98
C LEU A 202 13.56 -1.83 2.00
N ASN A 203 13.68 -3.13 1.76
CA ASN A 203 14.67 -3.68 0.83
C ASN A 203 14.45 -3.18 -0.60
N VAL A 204 13.21 -3.21 -1.09
CA VAL A 204 12.84 -2.72 -2.43
C VAL A 204 13.20 -1.25 -2.58
N TRP A 205 12.86 -0.43 -1.58
CA TRP A 205 13.19 0.99 -1.56
C TRP A 205 14.71 1.22 -1.54
N CYS A 206 15.44 0.59 -0.62
CA CYS A 206 16.89 0.78 -0.53
C CYS A 206 17.60 0.32 -1.80
N HIS A 207 17.17 -0.78 -2.44
CA HIS A 207 17.75 -1.23 -3.69
C HIS A 207 17.50 -0.27 -4.85
N LYS A 208 16.33 0.38 -4.90
CA LYS A 208 16.00 1.37 -5.92
C LYS A 208 16.94 2.59 -5.84
N PHE A 209 17.26 3.06 -4.63
CA PHE A 209 18.01 4.29 -4.41
C PHE A 209 19.47 4.07 -3.98
N VAL A 210 19.99 2.84 -4.05
CA VAL A 210 21.35 2.52 -3.56
C VAL A 210 22.44 3.34 -4.23
N TYR A 211 22.27 3.67 -5.51
CA TYR A 211 23.24 4.45 -6.26
C TYR A 211 23.03 5.96 -6.11
N ASP A 212 21.78 6.39 -5.94
CA ASP A 212 21.44 7.82 -5.87
C ASP A 212 21.61 8.39 -4.45
N LEU A 213 21.32 7.59 -3.41
CA LEU A 213 21.25 8.02 -2.02
C LEU A 213 21.95 7.05 -1.05
N PRO A 214 23.22 6.64 -1.31
CA PRO A 214 23.93 5.66 -0.48
C PRO A 214 24.06 6.09 0.98
N LEU A 215 24.33 7.38 1.24
CA LEU A 215 24.47 7.91 2.60
C LEU A 215 23.17 7.88 3.40
N LEU A 216 22.04 8.15 2.76
CA LEU A 216 20.73 8.04 3.39
C LEU A 216 20.43 6.58 3.74
N ILE A 217 20.75 5.64 2.85
CA ILE A 217 20.55 4.21 3.10
C ILE A 217 21.43 3.71 4.24
N LEU A 218 22.69 4.15 4.31
CA LEU A 218 23.56 3.89 5.45
C LEU A 218 22.95 4.42 6.75
N LYS A 219 22.42 5.65 6.72
CA LYS A 219 21.80 6.25 7.90
C LYS A 219 20.56 5.49 8.37
N VAL A 220 19.74 5.03 7.43
CA VAL A 220 18.59 4.17 7.71
C VAL A 220 19.06 2.85 8.34
N GLY A 221 20.14 2.27 7.83
CA GLY A 221 20.82 1.11 8.39
C GLY A 221 21.22 1.29 9.86
N GLU A 222 22.01 2.33 10.14
CA GLU A 222 22.45 2.66 11.51
C GLU A 222 21.28 2.81 12.47
N THR A 223 20.21 3.50 12.03
CA THR A 223 19.03 3.77 12.86
C THR A 223 18.27 2.49 13.19
N LEU A 224 18.10 1.60 12.21
CA LEU A 224 17.32 0.37 12.36
C LEU A 224 18.10 -0.79 12.96
N PHE A 225 19.43 -0.75 12.94
CA PHE A 225 20.28 -1.88 13.33
C PHE A 225 19.98 -2.43 14.73
N PRO A 226 19.86 -1.62 15.80
CA PRO A 226 19.54 -2.14 17.14
C PRO A 226 18.20 -2.89 17.18
N THR A 227 17.22 -2.41 16.41
CA THR A 227 15.87 -2.94 16.34
C THR A 227 15.82 -4.24 15.56
N ILE A 228 16.49 -4.28 14.42
CA ILE A 228 16.64 -5.48 13.60
C ILE A 228 17.32 -6.58 14.40
N LEU A 229 18.38 -6.27 15.15
CA LEU A 229 19.06 -7.25 16.03
C LEU A 229 18.14 -7.75 17.15
N ALA A 230 17.35 -6.87 17.76
CA ALA A 230 16.40 -7.25 18.80
C ALA A 230 15.30 -8.18 18.24
N ILE A 231 14.80 -7.91 17.03
CA ILE A 231 13.83 -8.74 16.31
C ILE A 231 14.46 -10.10 15.95
N TRP A 232 15.68 -10.10 15.42
CA TRP A 232 16.41 -11.32 15.03
C TRP A 232 16.65 -12.26 16.21
N ARG A 233 17.01 -11.71 17.38
CA ARG A 233 17.25 -12.50 18.60
C ARG A 233 15.97 -13.14 19.14
N LYS A 234 14.81 -12.55 18.91
CA LYS A 234 13.51 -13.15 19.24
C LYS A 234 13.13 -14.19 18.18
N LYS A 235 12.14 -15.04 18.47
CA LYS A 235 11.63 -15.99 17.48
C LYS A 235 11.03 -15.19 16.31
N CYS A 236 11.71 -15.19 15.17
CA CYS A 236 11.31 -14.58 13.91
C CYS A 236 11.06 -15.69 12.86
N ASN A 237 10.12 -15.50 11.93
CA ASN A 237 9.89 -16.48 10.86
C ASN A 237 11.03 -16.45 9.84
N GLU A 238 11.19 -17.53 9.05
CA GLU A 238 12.28 -17.64 8.08
C GLU A 238 12.21 -16.55 6.99
N ASN A 239 11.02 -16.14 6.58
CA ASN A 239 10.86 -15.08 5.59
C ASN A 239 11.40 -13.73 6.09
N SER A 240 11.02 -13.31 7.30
CA SER A 240 11.53 -12.06 7.89
C SER A 240 13.05 -12.14 8.12
N LYS A 241 13.58 -13.31 8.50
CA LYS A 241 15.04 -13.50 8.57
C LYS A 241 15.70 -13.30 7.21
N ASN A 242 15.12 -13.83 6.14
CA ASN A 242 15.64 -13.63 4.78
C ASN A 242 15.64 -12.14 4.40
N GLU A 243 14.59 -11.39 4.73
CA GLU A 243 14.54 -9.95 4.49
C GLU A 243 15.57 -9.18 5.33
N ILE A 244 15.78 -9.56 6.60
CA ILE A 244 16.85 -9.00 7.44
C ILE A 244 18.23 -9.27 6.81
N ILE A 245 18.48 -10.49 6.34
CA ILE A 245 19.75 -10.85 5.72
C ILE A 245 19.99 -10.01 4.45
N LYS A 246 18.96 -9.82 3.61
CA LYS A 246 19.04 -8.96 2.42
C LYS A 246 19.43 -7.53 2.81
N PHE A 247 18.76 -6.97 3.81
CA PHE A 247 19.05 -5.62 4.30
C PHE A 247 20.47 -5.50 4.83
N CYS A 248 20.92 -6.42 5.69
CA CYS A 248 22.28 -6.42 6.23
C CYS A 248 23.35 -6.57 5.14
N ARG A 249 23.10 -7.38 4.10
CA ARG A 249 24.02 -7.51 2.96
C ARG A 249 24.15 -6.20 2.19
N LEU A 250 23.05 -5.48 1.99
CA LEU A 250 23.07 -4.16 1.36
C LEU A 250 23.90 -3.17 2.18
N GLN A 251 23.67 -3.11 3.49
CA GLN A 251 24.43 -2.24 4.40
C GLN A 251 25.94 -2.57 4.40
N MET A 252 26.30 -3.85 4.49
CA MET A 252 27.71 -4.28 4.43
C MET A 252 28.38 -3.93 3.09
N THR A 253 27.62 -4.00 1.99
CA THR A 253 28.13 -3.64 0.66
C THR A 253 28.49 -2.16 0.62
N LEU A 254 27.58 -1.30 1.06
CA LEU A 254 27.78 0.15 1.09
C LEU A 254 28.91 0.60 2.04
N HIS A 255 29.12 -0.11 3.16
CA HIS A 255 30.23 0.15 4.07
C HIS A 255 31.58 -0.42 3.60
N HIS A 256 31.62 -1.13 2.47
CA HIS A 256 32.86 -1.74 2.00
C HIS A 256 33.87 -0.65 1.58
N PRO A 257 35.15 -0.70 2.04
CA PRO A 257 36.13 0.36 1.80
C PRO A 257 36.35 0.71 0.32
N TYR A 258 36.26 -0.28 -0.58
CA TYR A 258 36.36 -0.06 -2.03
C TYR A 258 35.21 0.78 -2.61
N GLN A 259 34.03 0.77 -1.98
CA GLN A 259 32.92 1.64 -2.35
C GLN A 259 33.04 3.00 -1.66
N ALA A 260 33.64 3.06 -0.47
CA ALA A 260 33.95 4.32 0.20
C ALA A 260 34.82 5.23 -0.68
N ASP A 261 35.87 4.70 -1.34
CA ASP A 261 36.71 5.48 -2.27
C ASP A 261 35.95 6.02 -3.49
N ILE A 262 34.92 5.33 -3.98
CA ILE A 262 34.08 5.76 -5.12
C ILE A 262 33.13 6.89 -4.69
N PHE A 263 32.63 6.84 -3.47
CA PHE A 263 31.74 7.87 -2.92
C PHE A 263 32.52 9.04 -2.29
N ASP A 264 33.80 8.87 -1.91
CA ASP A 264 34.64 9.92 -1.32
C ASP A 264 35.03 11.02 -2.33
N ASP A 265 35.07 10.71 -3.63
CA ASP A 265 35.31 11.71 -4.68
C ASP A 265 34.09 12.64 -4.89
N ASP A 266 32.86 12.17 -4.65
CA ASP A 266 31.64 13.00 -4.59
C ASP A 266 31.50 13.74 -3.24
N TYR A 267 32.12 13.24 -2.17
CA TYR A 267 32.13 13.87 -0.83
C TYR A 267 32.75 15.28 -0.82
N LYS A 268 33.60 15.61 -1.80
CA LYS A 268 34.25 16.93 -1.91
C LYS A 268 33.48 17.93 -2.76
N LEU A 269 32.43 17.51 -3.45
CA LEU A 269 31.67 18.36 -4.38
C LEU A 269 30.31 18.84 -3.82
N ASN A 270 29.82 18.24 -2.73
CA ASN A 270 28.49 18.56 -2.17
C ASN A 270 28.48 18.88 -0.66
N LEU A 271 29.58 19.43 -0.15
CA LEU A 271 29.67 20.13 1.15
C LEU A 271 29.94 21.61 0.91
#